data_AF-A0A7T7HH39-F1
#
_entry.id   AF-A0A7T7HH39-F1
#
_cell.length_a   1.000
_cell.length_b   1.000
_cell.length_c   1.000
_cell.angle_alpha   90.00
_cell.angle_beta   90.00
_cell.angle_gamma   90.00
#
_symmetry.space_group_name_H-M   'P 1'
#
loop_
_entity.id
_entity.type
_entity.pdbx_description
1 polymer ?
#
loop_
_entity_poly.entity_id
_entity_poly.type
_entity_poly.pdbx_seq_one_letter_code
_entity_poly.pdbx_strand_id
1 'polypeptide(L)'
;MDADGGELRGNFVLTPVDDEACIAEPEAIFAALEIGDMLPRVTALEASLNRLGLFLAYPDPVFDAKTREAVVAFQTQYGFAPTGVVDQATDQALNTIVRSTIGGC
;
A
#
# COMPACT_ATOMS: atom_id res chain seq x y z
N MET A 1 -17.53 5.25 -56.44
CA MET A 1 -17.65 4.21 -55.41
C MET A 1 -16.71 4.60 -54.32
N ASP A 2 -17.33 5.34 -53.41
CA ASP A 2 -16.79 6.40 -52.58
C ASP A 2 -16.55 5.84 -51.18
N ALA A 3 -15.46 6.24 -50.55
CA ALA A 3 -15.24 6.04 -49.13
C ALA A 3 -14.25 7.10 -48.62
N ASP A 4 -14.71 8.36 -48.61
CA ASP A 4 -14.06 9.44 -47.87
C ASP A 4 -14.23 9.20 -46.36
N GLY A 5 -13.29 8.48 -45.77
CA GLY A 5 -13.18 8.29 -44.32
C GLY A 5 -12.62 9.54 -43.66
N GLY A 6 -13.48 10.49 -43.33
CA GLY A 6 -13.14 11.79 -42.75
C GLY A 6 -12.28 11.73 -41.49
N GLU A 7 -11.35 12.67 -41.41
CA GLU A 7 -10.42 12.90 -40.31
C GLU A 7 -11.14 13.05 -38.96
N LEU A 8 -10.74 12.22 -37.99
CA LEU A 8 -11.07 12.45 -36.60
C LEU A 8 -10.16 13.57 -36.06
N ARG A 9 -10.55 14.83 -36.29
CA ARG A 9 -9.97 15.97 -35.58
C ARG A 9 -10.59 16.07 -34.18
N GLY A 10 -10.19 15.15 -33.31
CA GLY A 10 -10.42 15.22 -31.88
C GLY A 10 -9.17 15.76 -31.22
N ASN A 11 -9.20 17.03 -30.80
CA ASN A 11 -8.20 17.59 -29.91
C ASN A 11 -8.43 17.00 -28.51
N PHE A 12 -8.06 15.74 -28.32
CA PHE A 12 -8.04 15.10 -27.02
C PHE A 12 -6.90 15.75 -26.24
N VAL A 13 -7.24 16.87 -25.59
CA VAL A 13 -6.46 17.41 -24.49
C VAL A 13 -6.55 16.35 -23.40
N LEU A 14 -5.60 15.42 -23.40
CA LEU A 14 -5.12 14.86 -22.16
C LEU A 14 -4.62 16.08 -21.39
N THR A 15 -5.43 16.53 -20.45
CA THR A 15 -4.90 17.34 -19.35
C THR A 15 -3.66 16.60 -18.87
N PRO A 16 -2.51 17.27 -18.78
CA PRO A 16 -1.35 16.67 -18.13
C PRO A 16 -1.85 16.20 -16.77
N VAL A 17 -1.76 14.90 -16.51
CA VAL A 17 -1.88 14.40 -15.15
C VAL A 17 -0.69 15.02 -14.43
N ASP A 18 -0.98 16.02 -13.60
CA ASP A 18 0.02 16.67 -12.77
C ASP A 18 0.73 15.60 -11.92
N ASP A 19 2.01 15.85 -11.74
CA ASP A 19 3.15 15.01 -11.34
C ASP A 19 3.11 14.44 -9.91
N GLU A 20 1.97 13.97 -9.37
CA GLU A 20 1.83 13.70 -7.92
C GLU A 20 1.49 12.27 -7.48
N ALA A 21 1.55 11.29 -8.38
CA ALA A 21 1.69 9.91 -7.95
C ALA A 21 2.54 9.16 -8.97
N CYS A 22 3.81 8.96 -8.62
CA CYS A 22 4.61 7.87 -9.17
C CYS A 22 3.73 6.62 -9.18
N ILE A 23 3.31 6.23 -10.38
CA ILE A 23 2.94 4.90 -10.83
C ILE A 23 3.26 3.88 -9.74
N ALA A 24 2.26 3.52 -8.92
CA ALA A 24 2.37 2.36 -8.04
C ALA A 24 2.49 1.16 -8.97
N GLU A 25 3.68 0.58 -8.99
CA GLU A 25 4.13 -0.30 -10.07
C GLU A 25 3.26 -1.56 -10.20
N PRO A 26 3.15 -2.11 -11.42
CA PRO A 26 2.08 -3.01 -11.84
C PRO A 26 2.27 -4.43 -11.30
N GLU A 27 1.14 -5.10 -11.04
CA GLU A 27 1.01 -6.57 -11.04
C GLU A 27 1.92 -7.36 -10.07
N ALA A 28 1.71 -7.20 -8.76
CA ALA A 28 2.10 -8.25 -7.82
C ALA A 28 0.93 -9.24 -7.66
N ILE A 29 1.19 -10.55 -7.81
CA ILE A 29 0.29 -11.64 -7.34
C ILE A 29 0.32 -11.71 -5.81
N PHE A 30 0.31 -10.55 -5.18
CA PHE A 30 0.39 -10.29 -3.77
C PHE A 30 -0.79 -9.38 -3.49
N ALA A 31 -1.82 -9.89 -2.84
CA ALA A 31 -2.93 -9.08 -2.42
C ALA A 31 -2.39 -8.05 -1.44
N ALA A 32 -2.25 -6.80 -1.92
CA ALA A 32 -1.96 -5.68 -1.08
C ALA A 32 -3.09 -5.58 -0.04
N LEU A 33 -2.74 -5.40 1.24
CA LEU A 33 -3.76 -5.37 2.29
C LEU A 33 -4.36 -3.97 2.37
N GLU A 34 -5.68 -3.89 2.22
CA GLU A 34 -6.46 -2.65 2.29
C GLU A 34 -7.61 -2.75 3.30
N ILE A 35 -8.23 -1.61 3.62
CA ILE A 35 -9.37 -1.58 4.55
C ILE A 35 -10.48 -2.51 4.09
N GLY A 36 -10.93 -3.36 5.01
CA GLY A 36 -11.98 -4.34 4.76
C GLY A 36 -11.47 -5.71 4.30
N ASP A 37 -10.16 -5.89 4.08
CA ASP A 37 -9.59 -7.21 3.85
C ASP A 37 -9.68 -8.07 5.11
N MET A 38 -10.05 -9.34 4.90
CA MET A 38 -10.05 -10.37 5.92
C MET A 38 -9.03 -11.44 5.55
N LEU A 39 -7.77 -11.20 5.89
CA LEU A 39 -6.66 -12.07 5.51
C LEU A 39 -5.86 -12.48 6.75
N PRO A 40 -5.39 -13.75 6.85
CA PRO A 40 -4.55 -14.19 7.96
C PRO A 40 -3.22 -13.44 8.04
N ARG A 41 -2.86 -12.76 6.95
CA ARG A 41 -1.66 -11.91 6.89
C ARG A 41 -1.84 -10.57 7.60
N VAL A 42 -3.07 -10.06 7.72
CA VAL A 42 -3.36 -8.86 8.54
C VAL A 42 -2.94 -9.12 9.97
N THR A 43 -3.27 -10.28 10.53
CA THR A 43 -2.89 -10.65 11.90
C THR A 43 -1.37 -10.64 12.10
N ALA A 44 -0.63 -11.15 11.12
CA ALA A 44 0.84 -11.14 11.17
C ALA A 44 1.41 -9.71 11.08
N LEU A 45 0.82 -8.88 10.22
CA LEU A 45 1.15 -7.46 10.10
C LEU A 45 0.89 -6.72 11.42
N GLU A 46 -0.31 -6.88 11.99
CA GLU A 46 -0.70 -6.22 13.24
C GLU A 46 0.12 -6.68 14.43
N ALA A 47 0.43 -7.98 14.53
CA ALA A 47 1.36 -8.48 15.54
C ALA A 47 2.75 -7.85 15.40
N SER A 48 3.16 -7.59 14.17
CA SER A 48 4.44 -6.96 13.85
C SER A 48 4.42 -5.45 14.16
N LEU A 49 3.35 -4.73 13.82
CA LEU A 49 3.15 -3.33 14.23
C LEU A 49 3.05 -3.18 15.76
N ASN A 50 2.42 -4.15 16.44
CA ASN A 50 2.31 -4.19 17.89
C ASN A 50 3.68 -4.36 18.55
N ARG A 51 4.51 -5.22 17.96
CA ARG A 51 5.91 -5.38 18.35
C ARG A 51 6.75 -4.12 18.18
N LEU A 52 6.45 -3.28 17.19
CA LEU A 52 7.07 -1.97 17.01
C LEU A 52 6.52 -0.89 17.95
N GLY A 53 5.47 -1.19 18.73
CA GLY A 53 4.77 -0.22 19.56
C GLY A 53 3.91 0.77 18.76
N LEU A 54 3.72 0.52 17.46
CA LEU A 54 2.91 1.36 16.57
C LEU A 54 1.42 0.96 16.57
N PHE A 55 1.11 -0.25 17.04
CA PHE A 55 -0.25 -0.75 17.14
C PHE A 55 -0.53 -1.28 18.54
N LEU A 56 -1.53 -0.74 19.24
CA LEU A 56 -1.83 -1.10 20.63
C LEU A 56 -3.10 -1.95 20.76
N ALA A 57 -3.62 -2.47 19.65
CA ALA A 57 -4.81 -3.32 19.63
C ALA A 57 -4.46 -4.80 19.43
N TYR A 58 -5.45 -5.65 19.63
CA TYR A 58 -5.32 -7.09 19.46
C TYR A 58 -5.15 -7.39 17.97
N PRO A 59 -4.16 -8.20 17.57
CA PRO A 59 -3.99 -8.58 16.17
C PRO A 59 -5.11 -9.53 15.77
N ASP A 60 -5.87 -9.16 14.77
CA ASP A 60 -6.99 -9.90 14.23
C ASP A 60 -6.84 -10.03 12.70
N PRO A 61 -7.64 -10.86 12.02
CA PRO A 61 -7.49 -11.04 10.59
C PRO A 61 -8.17 -9.94 9.78
N VAL A 62 -8.68 -8.87 10.40
CA VAL A 62 -9.45 -7.81 9.75
C VAL A 62 -8.62 -6.54 9.64
N PHE A 63 -8.54 -5.99 8.43
CA PHE A 63 -7.87 -4.72 8.22
C PHE A 63 -8.83 -3.56 8.50
N ASP A 64 -8.82 -3.09 9.74
CA ASP A 64 -9.65 -1.99 10.21
C ASP A 64 -9.01 -0.61 9.95
N ALA A 65 -9.82 0.44 10.17
CA ALA A 65 -9.33 1.82 10.08
C ALA A 65 -8.15 2.09 11.04
N LYS A 66 -8.16 1.48 12.23
CA LYS A 66 -7.06 1.60 13.20
C LYS A 66 -5.77 0.96 12.70
N THR A 67 -5.89 -0.20 12.06
CA THR A 67 -4.78 -0.93 11.44
C THR A 67 -4.18 -0.09 10.32
N ARG A 68 -5.04 0.50 9.47
CA ARG A 68 -4.61 1.46 8.46
C ARG A 68 -3.85 2.63 9.05
N GLU A 69 -4.35 3.25 10.13
CA GLU A 69 -3.66 4.37 10.78
C GLU A 69 -2.27 3.98 11.28
N ALA A 70 -2.13 2.77 11.85
CA ALA A 70 -0.83 2.26 12.27
C ALA A 70 0.11 1.96 11.08
N VAL A 71 -0.44 1.45 9.96
CA VAL A 71 0.31 1.26 8.71
C VAL A 71 0.76 2.60 8.14
N VAL A 72 -0.11 3.61 8.11
CA VAL A 72 0.21 4.97 7.66
C VAL A 72 1.31 5.57 8.53
N ALA A 73 1.21 5.42 9.85
CA ALA A 73 2.23 5.89 10.78
C ALA A 73 3.59 5.21 10.53
N PHE A 74 3.57 3.89 10.33
CA PHE A 74 4.77 3.14 9.92
C PHE A 74 5.33 3.65 8.60
N GLN A 75 4.51 3.74 7.56
CA GLN A 75 4.93 4.22 6.23
C GLN A 75 5.56 5.61 6.32
N THR A 76 4.90 6.54 7.02
CA THR A 76 5.41 7.90 7.25
C THR A 76 6.73 7.90 8.01
N GLN A 77 6.85 7.07 9.05
CA GLN A 77 8.05 6.98 9.88
C GLN A 77 9.27 6.45 9.11
N TYR A 78 9.06 5.52 8.18
CA TYR A 78 10.12 4.91 7.37
C TYR A 78 10.30 5.55 5.99
N GLY A 79 9.57 6.63 5.67
CA GLY A 79 9.70 7.37 4.42
C GLY A 79 9.00 6.75 3.21
N PHE A 80 8.03 5.86 3.45
CA PHE A 80 7.14 5.33 2.41
C PHE A 80 5.93 6.26 2.21
N ALA A 81 5.25 6.09 1.07
CA ALA A 81 3.99 6.77 0.80
C ALA A 81 2.92 6.35 1.84
N PRO A 82 2.26 7.30 2.54
CA PRO A 82 1.23 7.02 3.55
C PRO A 82 -0.11 6.63 2.91
N THR A 83 -0.09 5.62 2.04
CA THR A 83 -1.29 5.11 1.36
C THR A 83 -2.20 4.38 2.35
N GLY A 84 -1.61 3.81 3.40
CA GLY A 84 -2.27 2.91 4.34
C GLY A 84 -2.54 1.54 3.74
N VAL A 85 -1.91 1.23 2.61
CA VAL A 85 -1.98 -0.07 1.94
C VAL A 85 -0.67 -0.81 2.20
N VAL A 86 -0.74 -2.04 2.68
CA VAL A 86 0.48 -2.84 2.88
C VAL A 86 0.77 -3.65 1.63
N ASP A 87 1.72 -3.13 0.87
CA ASP A 87 2.25 -3.80 -0.31
C ASP A 87 3.39 -4.77 0.06
N GLN A 88 3.87 -5.53 -0.92
CA GLN A 88 4.96 -6.48 -0.69
C GLN A 88 6.22 -5.81 -0.13
N ALA A 89 6.57 -4.64 -0.68
CA ALA A 89 7.71 -3.87 -0.19
C ALA A 89 7.52 -3.42 1.27
N THR A 90 6.32 -2.98 1.63
CA THR A 90 5.99 -2.56 3.01
C THR A 90 6.03 -3.74 3.97
N ASP A 91 5.43 -4.88 3.63
CA ASP A 91 5.46 -6.10 4.46
C ASP A 91 6.90 -6.61 4.68
N GLN A 92 7.72 -6.62 3.63
CA GLN A 92 9.13 -7.02 3.74
C GLN A 92 9.94 -6.06 4.59
N ALA A 93 9.78 -4.74 4.39
CA ALA A 93 10.45 -3.74 5.21
C ALA A 93 10.06 -3.91 6.68
N LEU A 94 8.77 -4.07 6.96
CA LEU A 94 8.23 -4.22 8.30
C LEU A 94 8.74 -5.50 8.98
N ASN A 95 8.71 -6.64 8.31
CA ASN A 95 9.27 -7.88 8.84
C ASN A 95 10.78 -7.79 9.06
N THR A 96 11.52 -7.11 8.17
CA THR A 96 12.96 -6.84 8.36
C THR A 96 13.19 -6.00 9.60
N ILE A 97 12.48 -4.88 9.74
CA ILE A 97 12.59 -3.98 10.87
C ILE A 97 12.22 -4.69 12.17
N VAL A 98 11.10 -5.41 12.24
CA VAL A 98 10.71 -6.15 13.45
C VAL A 98 11.76 -7.18 13.86
N ARG A 99 12.36 -7.86 12.89
CA ARG A 99 13.45 -8.82 13.14
C ARG A 99 14.74 -8.12 13.58
N SER A 100 15.03 -6.96 13.03
CA SER A 100 16.22 -6.15 13.36
C SER A 100 16.09 -5.39 14.68
N THR A 101 14.90 -4.92 15.03
CA THR A 101 14.61 -4.19 16.27
C THR A 101 14.58 -5.12 17.48
N ILE A 102 14.18 -6.39 17.29
CA ILE A 102 14.09 -7.38 18.37
C ILE A 102 15.31 -8.31 18.39
N GLY A 103 16.05 -8.41 17.28
CA GLY A 103 17.28 -9.20 17.17
C GLY A 103 18.51 -8.32 16.97
N GLY A 104 19.09 -7.83 18.07
CA GLY A 104 20.30 -7.02 18.03
C GLY A 104 21.00 -6.90 19.38
N CYS A 105 21.67 -8.00 19.76
CA CYS A 105 22.55 -8.25 20.93
C CYS A 105 21.89 -8.45 22.30
#